data_AF-E1IG72-F1
#
_entry.id   AF-E1IG72-F1
#
_cell.length_a   1.000
_cell.length_b   1.000
_cell.length_c   1.000
_cell.angle_alpha   90.00
_cell.angle_beta   90.00
_cell.angle_gamma   90.00
#
_symmetry.space_group_name_H-M   'P 1'
#
loop_
_entity.id
_entity.type
_entity.pdbx_description
1 polymer ?
#
loop_
_entity_poly.entity_id
_entity_poly.type
_entity_poly.pdbx_seq_one_letter_code
_entity_poly.pdbx_strand_id
1 'polypeptide(L)'
;MEEAILSIVKPQSLSLVDTISAGYQALNRRPWALLIPVGVSTYLWLGNPLTLSKGGRIATGVNQALDLLTSNPQVRQEMAEQILQRDLRTALAWLNLVPVLEPLTPGNNSIHIGGPFTVFSVVALINLLALLWSCLFLALLSSAVRYEPLAPAPLLQRAVQVASTIILALLIVIGMSIIVGLPLLAISALIVIFVPATALPIALGWYIACFWAYVYISFTPEAILISRAGPLRALGHSIRVVRHNMLSSVSLLVISFLILNGLRLIWAQVAVNPLGIAAAILGSAYIGSGLSAARLEFYRDHVTRLHA
;
A
#
# COMPACT_ATOMS: atom_id res chain seq x y z
N MET A 1 15.48 58.22 -7.12
CA MET A 1 15.06 57.55 -5.88
C MET A 1 14.03 56.53 -6.31
N GLU A 2 14.51 55.35 -6.70
CA GLU A 2 13.75 54.33 -7.41
C GLU A 2 13.63 53.14 -6.44
N GLU A 3 12.49 53.06 -5.76
CA GLU A 3 12.19 51.95 -4.84
C GLU A 3 11.87 50.70 -5.67
N ALA A 4 12.87 49.83 -5.78
CA ALA A 4 12.71 48.48 -6.27
C ALA A 4 11.83 47.68 -5.28
N ILE A 5 10.56 47.50 -5.64
CA ILE A 5 9.66 46.55 -4.99
C ILE A 5 10.16 45.14 -5.33
N LEU A 6 11.03 44.61 -4.47
CA LEU A 6 11.30 43.18 -4.34
C LEU A 6 10.00 42.50 -3.90
N SER A 7 9.18 42.13 -4.88
CA SER A 7 8.10 41.17 -4.64
C SER A 7 8.75 39.86 -4.21
N ILE A 8 8.71 39.58 -2.91
CA ILE A 8 9.04 38.27 -2.36
C ILE A 8 7.96 37.34 -2.90
N VAL A 9 8.22 36.71 -4.05
CA VAL A 9 7.46 35.55 -4.50
C VAL A 9 7.70 34.47 -3.47
N LYS A 10 6.83 34.44 -2.45
CA LYS A 10 6.80 33.33 -1.50
C LYS A 10 6.53 32.09 -2.35
N PRO A 11 7.41 31.08 -2.40
CA PRO A 11 7.13 29.86 -3.14
C PRO A 11 5.86 29.27 -2.53
N GLN A 12 4.74 29.47 -3.22
CA GLN A 12 3.43 29.02 -2.78
C GLN A 12 3.54 27.51 -2.81
N SER A 13 3.59 26.89 -1.63
CA SER A 13 3.50 25.43 -1.53
C SER A 13 2.28 25.01 -2.33
N LEU A 14 2.43 24.09 -3.29
CA LEU A 14 1.29 23.54 -4.02
C LEU A 14 0.21 23.21 -2.99
N SER A 15 -0.98 23.78 -3.17
CA SER A 15 -2.08 23.39 -2.31
C SER A 15 -2.34 21.89 -2.50
N LEU A 16 -3.04 21.28 -1.55
CA LEU A 16 -3.41 19.88 -1.67
C LEU A 16 -4.18 19.62 -2.98
N VAL A 17 -5.06 20.56 -3.35
CA VAL A 17 -5.86 20.49 -4.58
C VAL A 17 -4.96 20.58 -5.81
N ASP A 18 -3.96 21.48 -5.81
CA ASP A 18 -3.01 21.60 -6.92
C ASP A 18 -2.18 20.33 -7.08
N THR A 19 -1.75 19.73 -5.96
CA THR A 19 -0.97 18.47 -5.95
C THR A 19 -1.78 17.33 -6.57
N ILE A 20 -3.05 17.20 -6.16
CA ILE A 20 -3.96 16.18 -6.70
C ILE A 20 -4.21 16.46 -8.18
N SER A 21 -4.51 17.70 -8.56
CA SER A 21 -4.72 18.12 -9.95
C SER A 21 -3.50 17.81 -10.82
N ALA A 22 -2.29 18.12 -10.35
CA ALA A 22 -1.04 17.80 -11.04
C ALA A 22 -0.86 16.29 -11.24
N GLY A 23 -1.20 15.48 -10.22
CA GLY A 23 -1.21 14.01 -10.33
C GLY A 23 -2.13 13.50 -11.45
N TYR A 24 -3.35 14.01 -11.52
CA TYR A 24 -4.29 13.65 -12.60
C TYR A 24 -3.83 14.16 -13.97
N GLN A 25 -3.24 15.36 -14.05
CA GLN A 25 -2.65 15.86 -15.30
C GLN A 25 -1.51 14.96 -15.78
N ALA A 26 -0.64 14.50 -14.89
CA ALA A 26 0.42 13.56 -15.22
C ALA A 26 -0.14 12.23 -15.73
N LEU A 27 -1.17 11.69 -15.07
CA LEU A 27 -1.85 10.48 -15.51
C LEU A 27 -2.49 10.64 -16.90
N ASN A 28 -3.17 11.76 -17.16
CA ASN A 28 -3.86 12.03 -18.43
C ASN A 28 -2.90 12.16 -19.63
N ARG A 29 -1.63 12.47 -19.37
CA ARG A 29 -0.59 12.43 -20.42
C ARG A 29 -0.17 11.02 -20.79
N ARG A 30 -0.38 10.04 -19.90
CA ARG A 30 0.01 8.63 -20.08
C ARG A 30 -1.11 7.69 -19.62
N PRO A 31 -2.29 7.73 -20.28
CA PRO A 31 -3.45 6.94 -19.86
C PRO A 31 -3.20 5.42 -19.93
N TRP A 32 -2.23 4.97 -20.74
CA TRP A 32 -1.84 3.55 -20.79
C TRP A 32 -1.28 3.02 -19.46
N ALA A 33 -0.84 3.88 -18.54
CA ALA A 33 -0.48 3.46 -17.18
C ALA A 33 -1.66 2.78 -16.44
N LEU A 34 -2.91 3.07 -16.86
CA LEU A 34 -4.12 2.45 -16.33
C LEU A 34 -4.28 0.97 -16.72
N LEU A 35 -3.59 0.51 -17.77
CA LEU A 35 -3.72 -0.89 -18.21
C LEU A 35 -3.29 -1.87 -17.12
N ILE A 36 -2.32 -1.49 -16.28
CA ILE A 36 -1.85 -2.32 -15.16
C ILE A 36 -2.93 -2.45 -14.06
N PRO A 37 -3.41 -1.36 -13.42
CA PRO A 37 -4.45 -1.47 -12.40
C PRO A 37 -5.75 -2.07 -12.92
N VAL A 38 -6.13 -1.78 -14.17
CA VAL A 38 -7.28 -2.42 -14.83
C VAL A 38 -7.04 -3.91 -14.98
N GLY A 39 -5.91 -4.33 -15.55
CA GLY A 39 -5.58 -5.74 -15.76
C GLY A 39 -5.52 -6.55 -14.47
N VAL A 40 -4.91 -6.01 -13.41
CA VAL A 40 -4.85 -6.67 -12.10
C VAL A 40 -6.24 -6.77 -11.46
N SER A 41 -7.06 -5.72 -11.54
CA SER A 41 -8.42 -5.73 -11.01
C SER A 41 -9.31 -6.71 -11.80
N THR A 42 -9.20 -6.74 -13.13
CA THR A 42 -9.88 -7.72 -13.98
C THR A 42 -9.46 -9.15 -13.64
N TYR A 43 -8.18 -9.40 -13.39
CA TYR A 43 -7.69 -10.71 -12.93
C TYR A 43 -8.31 -11.11 -11.59
N LEU A 44 -8.41 -10.18 -10.64
CA LEU A 44 -9.03 -10.46 -9.33
C LEU A 44 -10.51 -10.80 -9.45
N TRP A 45 -11.25 -10.06 -10.29
CA TRP A 45 -12.68 -10.24 -10.49
C TRP A 45 -13.05 -11.45 -11.34
N LEU A 46 -12.32 -11.71 -12.43
CA LEU A 46 -12.63 -12.82 -13.36
C LEU A 46 -11.93 -14.12 -12.99
N GLY A 47 -10.83 -14.06 -12.25
CA GLY A 47 -10.09 -15.25 -11.85
C GLY A 47 -10.76 -16.00 -10.70
N ASN A 48 -10.53 -17.30 -10.63
CA ASN A 48 -10.99 -18.12 -9.51
C ASN A 48 -10.26 -17.73 -8.22
N PRO A 49 -10.98 -17.52 -7.09
CA PRO A 49 -10.37 -17.23 -5.82
C PRO A 49 -9.51 -18.40 -5.33
N LEU A 50 -8.40 -18.09 -4.68
CA LEU A 50 -7.52 -19.08 -4.08
C LEU A 50 -7.83 -19.12 -2.58
N THR A 51 -8.45 -20.18 -2.09
CA THR A 51 -8.83 -20.29 -0.67
C THR A 51 -8.02 -21.37 0.02
N LEU A 52 -7.91 -21.28 1.35
CA LEU A 52 -7.29 -22.34 2.13
C LEU A 52 -8.24 -23.54 2.17
N SER A 53 -7.68 -24.75 2.14
CA SER A 53 -8.49 -25.94 2.38
C SER A 53 -9.08 -25.90 3.79
N LYS A 54 -10.38 -26.20 3.90
CA LYS A 54 -11.07 -26.35 5.19
C LYS A 54 -10.60 -27.57 6.00
N GLY A 55 -9.79 -28.44 5.40
CA GLY A 55 -9.19 -29.61 6.04
C GLY A 55 -7.67 -29.61 6.01
N GLY A 56 -7.07 -30.55 6.74
CA GLY A 56 -5.62 -30.77 6.76
C GLY A 56 -4.85 -29.85 7.71
N ARG A 57 -3.52 -29.87 7.57
CA ARG A 57 -2.58 -29.28 8.55
C ARG A 57 -2.77 -27.78 8.77
N ILE A 58 -3.19 -27.05 7.74
CA ILE A 58 -3.42 -25.61 7.83
C ILE A 58 -4.64 -25.31 8.70
N ALA A 59 -5.78 -25.96 8.42
CA ALA A 59 -7.00 -25.77 9.21
C ALA A 59 -6.77 -26.14 10.69
N THR A 60 -6.04 -27.23 10.94
CA THR A 60 -5.64 -27.61 12.31
C THR A 60 -4.77 -26.53 12.96
N GLY A 61 -3.76 -26.01 12.25
CA GLY A 61 -2.88 -24.95 12.77
C GLY A 61 -3.62 -23.63 13.04
N VAL A 62 -4.57 -23.25 12.18
CA VAL A 62 -5.43 -22.07 12.39
C VAL A 62 -6.27 -22.26 13.66
N ASN A 63 -6.92 -23.41 13.82
CA ASN A 63 -7.72 -23.69 15.02
C ASN A 63 -6.88 -23.66 16.30
N GLN A 64 -5.69 -24.27 16.29
CA GLN A 64 -4.76 -24.23 17.44
C GLN A 64 -4.31 -22.81 17.78
N ALA A 65 -4.02 -21.98 16.77
CA ALA A 65 -3.65 -20.59 17.00
C ALA A 65 -4.83 -19.78 17.59
N LEU A 66 -6.05 -20.03 17.12
CA LEU A 66 -7.25 -19.38 17.64
C LEU A 66 -7.61 -19.86 19.05
N ASP A 67 -7.29 -21.10 19.43
CA ASP A 67 -7.45 -21.59 20.81
C ASP A 67 -6.64 -20.75 21.82
N LEU A 68 -5.50 -20.19 21.40
CA LEU A 68 -4.68 -19.30 22.23
C LEU A 68 -5.26 -17.87 22.33
N LEU A 69 -6.10 -17.47 21.38
CA LEU A 69 -6.66 -16.12 21.28
C LEU A 69 -8.07 -16.03 21.88
N THR A 70 -8.87 -17.08 21.80
CA THR A 70 -10.25 -17.08 22.28
C THR A 70 -10.71 -18.44 22.81
N SER A 71 -11.26 -18.43 24.03
CA SER A 71 -11.89 -19.59 24.65
C SER A 71 -13.33 -19.82 24.17
N ASN A 72 -13.95 -18.85 23.49
CA ASN A 72 -15.33 -18.96 23.03
C ASN A 72 -15.42 -19.75 21.71
N PRO A 73 -16.14 -20.90 21.67
CA PRO A 73 -16.19 -21.76 20.49
C PRO A 73 -16.92 -21.12 19.29
N GLN A 74 -17.92 -20.27 19.52
CA GLN A 74 -18.65 -19.60 18.44
C GLN A 74 -17.76 -18.59 17.72
N VAL A 75 -17.12 -17.71 18.50
CA VAL A 75 -16.18 -16.70 17.98
C VAL A 75 -15.01 -17.37 17.26
N ARG A 76 -14.52 -18.50 17.79
CA ARG A 76 -13.44 -19.27 17.17
C ARG A 76 -13.83 -19.79 15.80
N GLN A 77 -15.01 -20.39 15.68
CA GLN A 77 -15.48 -20.93 14.41
C GLN A 77 -15.69 -19.83 13.37
N GLU A 78 -16.28 -18.70 13.76
CA GLU A 78 -16.43 -17.54 12.88
C GLU A 78 -15.08 -17.00 12.39
N MET A 79 -14.10 -16.84 13.29
CA MET A 79 -12.75 -16.39 12.92
C MET A 79 -12.03 -17.40 12.02
N ALA A 80 -12.14 -18.70 12.32
CA ALA A 80 -11.55 -19.76 11.52
C ALA A 80 -12.13 -19.75 10.10
N GLU A 81 -13.45 -19.64 9.97
CA GLU A 81 -14.13 -19.56 8.68
C GLU A 81 -13.72 -18.30 7.92
N GLN A 82 -13.62 -17.15 8.57
CA GLN A 82 -13.14 -15.91 7.93
C GLN A 82 -11.70 -16.05 7.41
N ILE A 83 -10.81 -16.69 8.16
CA ILE A 83 -9.41 -16.91 7.74
C ILE A 83 -9.35 -17.90 6.58
N LEU A 84 -10.08 -19.01 6.65
CA LEU A 84 -10.01 -20.08 5.66
C LEU A 84 -10.69 -19.71 4.34
N GLN A 85 -11.74 -18.89 4.39
CA GLN A 85 -12.46 -18.42 3.20
C GLN A 85 -11.84 -17.17 2.56
N ARG A 86 -10.84 -16.55 3.19
CA ARG A 86 -10.15 -15.39 2.63
C ARG A 86 -9.44 -15.78 1.34
N ASP A 87 -9.72 -15.04 0.27
CA ASP A 87 -9.01 -15.21 -1.00
C ASP A 87 -7.54 -14.79 -0.84
N LEU A 88 -6.62 -15.74 -0.96
CA LEU A 88 -5.18 -15.54 -0.86
C LEU A 88 -4.64 -14.59 -1.93
N ARG A 89 -5.36 -14.39 -3.04
CA ARG A 89 -4.99 -13.36 -4.01
C ARG A 89 -5.14 -11.96 -3.42
N THR A 90 -6.04 -11.74 -2.47
CA THR A 90 -6.10 -10.43 -1.77
C THR A 90 -4.88 -10.20 -0.88
N ALA A 91 -4.10 -11.24 -0.55
CA ALA A 91 -2.79 -11.08 0.07
C ALA A 91 -1.75 -10.43 -0.87
N LEU A 92 -2.07 -10.22 -2.16
CA LEU A 92 -1.35 -9.31 -3.06
C LEU A 92 -1.15 -7.93 -2.40
N ALA A 93 -2.11 -7.47 -1.59
CA ALA A 93 -2.16 -6.10 -1.06
C ALA A 93 -0.92 -5.66 -0.26
N TRP A 94 -0.11 -6.58 0.27
CA TRP A 94 0.98 -6.20 1.17
C TRP A 94 2.17 -5.57 0.44
N LEU A 95 2.48 -6.07 -0.77
CA LEU A 95 3.51 -5.49 -1.65
C LEU A 95 2.93 -4.83 -2.90
N ASN A 96 1.61 -4.90 -3.08
CA ASN A 96 0.95 -4.27 -4.20
C ASN A 96 0.74 -2.77 -3.94
N LEU A 97 1.47 -1.95 -4.68
CA LEU A 97 1.33 -0.50 -4.70
C LEU A 97 0.41 -0.03 -5.85
N VAL A 98 -0.10 -0.97 -6.66
CA VAL A 98 -1.09 -0.69 -7.70
C VAL A 98 -2.47 -0.55 -7.06
N PRO A 99 -3.24 0.50 -7.39
CA PRO A 99 -4.62 0.62 -6.96
C PRO A 99 -5.46 -0.47 -7.61
N VAL A 100 -6.10 -1.31 -6.80
CA VAL A 100 -6.91 -2.43 -7.27
C VAL A 100 -8.28 -2.44 -6.62
N LEU A 101 -9.30 -2.84 -7.39
CA LEU A 101 -10.63 -3.12 -6.87
C LEU A 101 -10.73 -4.59 -6.48
N GLU A 102 -10.79 -4.85 -5.18
CA GLU A 102 -10.95 -6.20 -4.64
C GLU A 102 -12.43 -6.64 -4.69
N PRO A 103 -12.73 -7.88 -5.11
CA PRO A 103 -14.06 -8.46 -4.97
C PRO A 103 -14.43 -8.59 -3.48
N LEU A 104 -15.67 -8.24 -3.12
CA LEU A 104 -16.15 -8.35 -1.73
C LEU A 104 -16.41 -9.79 -1.31
N THR A 105 -16.76 -10.65 -2.25
CA THR A 105 -17.03 -12.06 -2.01
C THR A 105 -16.14 -12.92 -2.91
N PRO A 106 -15.54 -13.99 -2.36
CA PRO A 106 -14.88 -14.99 -3.20
C PRO A 106 -15.92 -15.57 -4.16
N GLY A 107 -15.61 -15.62 -5.46
CA GLY A 107 -16.46 -16.30 -6.44
C GLY A 107 -16.73 -17.77 -6.10
N ASN A 108 -17.85 -18.32 -6.58
CA ASN A 108 -18.36 -19.64 -6.19
C ASN A 108 -17.43 -20.82 -6.51
N ASN A 109 -16.42 -20.63 -7.36
CA ASN A 109 -15.52 -21.70 -7.82
C ASN A 109 -14.09 -21.48 -7.30
N SER A 110 -13.89 -21.67 -6.00
CA SER A 110 -12.58 -21.47 -5.37
C SER A 110 -11.63 -22.65 -5.55
N ILE A 111 -10.37 -22.37 -5.84
CA ILE A 111 -9.30 -23.36 -5.87
C ILE A 111 -8.76 -23.49 -4.44
N HIS A 112 -8.88 -24.69 -3.87
CA HIS A 112 -8.45 -24.96 -2.50
C HIS A 112 -6.98 -25.37 -2.43
N ILE A 113 -6.23 -24.73 -1.53
CA ILE A 113 -4.81 -25.03 -1.29
C ILE A 113 -4.66 -25.65 0.10
N GLY A 114 -4.25 -26.92 0.17
CA GLY A 114 -4.21 -27.70 1.42
C GLY A 114 -2.84 -27.83 2.11
N GLY A 115 -1.74 -27.54 1.42
CA GLY A 115 -0.38 -27.73 1.93
C GLY A 115 0.25 -26.44 2.45
N PRO A 116 0.85 -26.38 3.66
CA PRO A 116 1.45 -25.14 4.18
C PRO A 116 2.61 -24.64 3.30
N PHE A 117 3.43 -25.56 2.76
CA PHE A 117 4.49 -25.22 1.81
C PHE A 117 3.92 -24.69 0.48
N THR A 118 2.82 -25.28 0.01
CA THR A 118 2.13 -24.82 -1.21
C THR A 118 1.54 -23.43 -1.01
N VAL A 119 0.89 -23.17 0.12
CA VAL A 119 0.37 -21.84 0.45
C VAL A 119 1.49 -20.82 0.52
N PHE A 120 2.57 -21.12 1.23
CA PHE A 120 3.72 -20.24 1.32
C PHE A 120 4.30 -19.93 -0.07
N SER A 121 4.51 -20.95 -0.90
CA SER A 121 5.05 -20.81 -2.26
C SER A 121 4.13 -19.98 -3.16
N VAL A 122 2.82 -20.22 -3.11
CA VAL A 122 1.81 -19.48 -3.88
C VAL A 122 1.75 -18.02 -3.42
N VAL A 123 1.66 -17.76 -2.12
CA VAL A 123 1.65 -16.40 -1.57
C VAL A 123 2.94 -15.65 -1.91
N ALA A 124 4.10 -16.30 -1.81
CA ALA A 124 5.39 -15.72 -2.16
C ALA A 124 5.45 -15.37 -3.66
N LEU A 125 5.04 -16.28 -4.54
CA LEU A 125 5.02 -16.06 -5.98
C LEU A 125 4.07 -14.92 -6.36
N ILE A 126 2.86 -14.94 -5.81
CA ILE A 126 1.82 -13.91 -6.01
C ILE A 126 2.36 -12.54 -5.59
N ASN A 127 2.95 -12.41 -4.41
CA ASN A 127 3.50 -11.14 -3.91
C ASN A 127 4.72 -10.67 -4.72
N LEU A 128 5.59 -11.59 -5.17
CA LEU A 128 6.73 -11.24 -6.02
C LEU A 128 6.25 -10.66 -7.35
N LEU A 129 5.26 -11.29 -7.98
CA LEU A 129 4.64 -10.78 -9.20
C LEU A 129 3.95 -9.44 -8.94
N ALA A 130 3.18 -9.31 -7.85
CA ALA A 130 2.52 -8.06 -7.47
C ALA A 130 3.50 -6.89 -7.36
N LEU A 131 4.64 -7.14 -6.71
CA LEU A 131 5.67 -6.13 -6.53
C LEU A 131 6.28 -5.73 -7.87
N LEU A 132 6.58 -6.69 -8.75
CA LEU A 132 7.10 -6.38 -10.09
C LEU A 132 6.12 -5.53 -10.90
N TRP A 133 4.83 -5.90 -10.90
CA TRP A 133 3.77 -5.10 -11.52
C TRP A 133 3.63 -3.71 -10.89
N SER A 134 3.77 -3.61 -9.57
CA SER A 134 3.77 -2.35 -8.84
C SER A 134 4.92 -1.45 -9.22
N CYS A 135 6.13 -2.01 -9.30
CA CYS A 135 7.32 -1.26 -9.69
C CYS A 135 7.23 -0.79 -11.14
N LEU A 136 6.69 -1.63 -12.03
CA LEU A 136 6.42 -1.27 -13.41
C LEU A 136 5.41 -0.12 -13.50
N PHE A 137 4.29 -0.23 -12.79
CA PHE A 137 3.26 0.81 -12.69
C PHE A 137 3.82 2.13 -12.18
N LEU A 138 4.55 2.11 -11.05
CA LEU A 138 5.15 3.29 -10.48
C LEU A 138 6.23 3.89 -11.39
N ALA A 139 7.01 3.07 -12.11
CA ALA A 139 8.00 3.55 -13.07
C ALA A 139 7.34 4.28 -14.25
N LEU A 140 6.23 3.74 -14.77
CA LEU A 140 5.42 4.41 -15.80
C LEU A 140 4.86 5.74 -15.28
N LEU A 141 4.32 5.77 -14.06
CA LEU A 141 3.76 6.97 -13.46
C LEU A 141 4.84 8.03 -13.16
N SER A 142 5.99 7.60 -12.64
CA SER A 142 7.15 8.46 -12.41
C SER A 142 7.67 9.08 -13.71
N SER A 143 7.69 8.30 -14.80
CA SER A 143 8.08 8.81 -16.12
C SER A 143 7.06 9.83 -16.67
N ALA A 144 5.77 9.67 -16.36
CA ALA A 144 4.71 10.64 -16.70
C ALA A 144 4.91 11.97 -15.95
N VAL A 145 5.21 11.89 -14.65
CA VAL A 145 5.50 13.03 -13.78
C VAL A 145 6.79 13.75 -14.20
N ARG A 146 7.86 13.01 -14.52
CA ARG A 146 9.18 13.54 -14.89
C ARG A 146 9.31 13.97 -16.36
N TYR A 147 8.29 13.77 -17.19
CA TYR A 147 8.36 14.00 -18.64
C TYR A 147 9.50 13.23 -19.35
N GLU A 148 9.90 12.07 -18.82
CA GLU A 148 10.98 11.26 -19.41
C GLU A 148 10.47 10.44 -20.61
N PRO A 149 11.19 10.36 -21.74
CA PRO A 149 10.80 9.53 -22.87
C PRO A 149 10.73 8.04 -22.48
N LEU A 150 9.77 7.32 -23.06
CA LEU A 150 9.57 5.89 -22.81
C LEU A 150 10.54 5.07 -23.65
N ALA A 151 11.48 4.40 -22.99
CA ALA A 151 12.29 3.35 -23.58
C ALA A 151 11.96 2.02 -22.87
N PRO A 152 11.46 0.99 -23.58
CA PRO A 152 10.91 -0.22 -22.96
C PRO A 152 11.99 -1.13 -22.35
N ALA A 153 13.15 -1.28 -22.98
CA ALA A 153 14.24 -2.09 -22.46
C ALA A 153 14.79 -1.62 -21.10
N PRO A 154 15.12 -0.32 -20.89
CA PRO A 154 15.56 0.15 -19.58
C PRO A 154 14.43 0.21 -18.55
N LEU A 155 13.15 0.14 -18.96
CA LEU A 155 12.00 0.17 -18.05
C LEU A 155 11.93 -1.09 -17.18
N LEU A 156 12.12 -2.27 -17.77
CA LEU A 156 12.06 -3.53 -17.02
C LEU A 156 13.25 -3.67 -16.06
N GLN A 157 14.45 -3.35 -16.52
CA GLN A 157 15.64 -3.35 -15.67
C GLN A 157 15.48 -2.36 -14.50
N ARG A 158 14.95 -1.17 -14.77
CA ARG A 158 14.63 -0.18 -13.73
C ARG A 158 13.57 -0.69 -12.76
N ALA A 159 12.51 -1.36 -13.24
CA ALA A 159 11.48 -1.93 -12.39
C ALA A 159 12.06 -3.00 -11.44
N VAL A 160 12.96 -3.86 -11.92
CA VAL A 160 13.64 -4.87 -11.09
C VAL A 160 14.58 -4.23 -10.06
N GLN A 161 15.33 -3.20 -10.46
CA GLN A 161 16.19 -2.44 -9.54
C GLN A 161 15.38 -1.72 -8.45
N VAL A 162 14.24 -1.12 -8.82
CA VAL A 162 13.32 -0.49 -7.87
C VAL A 162 12.70 -1.55 -6.95
N ALA A 163 12.26 -2.69 -7.49
CA ALA A 163 11.68 -3.79 -6.72
C ALA A 163 12.67 -4.34 -5.67
N SER A 164 13.91 -4.63 -6.07
CA SER A 164 14.94 -5.09 -5.14
C SER A 164 15.26 -4.05 -4.06
N THR A 165 15.25 -2.76 -4.39
CA THR A 165 15.43 -1.68 -3.42
C THR A 165 14.27 -1.58 -2.43
N ILE A 166 13.02 -1.73 -2.91
CA ILE A 166 11.82 -1.76 -2.06
C ILE A 166 11.85 -2.98 -1.13
N ILE A 167 12.20 -4.16 -1.65
CA ILE A 167 12.36 -5.38 -0.82
C ILE A 167 13.40 -5.14 0.27
N LEU A 168 14.57 -4.60 -0.09
CA LEU A 168 15.63 -4.36 0.88
C LEU A 168 15.22 -3.31 1.92
N ALA A 169 14.52 -2.24 1.51
CA ALA A 169 13.96 -1.26 2.43
C ALA A 169 12.93 -1.89 3.38
N LEU A 170 12.06 -2.77 2.88
CA LEU A 170 11.09 -3.50 3.68
C LEU A 170 11.78 -4.45 4.68
N LEU A 171 12.79 -5.20 4.24
CA LEU A 171 13.58 -6.08 5.11
C LEU A 171 14.26 -5.29 6.23
N ILE A 172 14.77 -4.10 5.92
CA ILE A 172 15.35 -3.20 6.93
C ILE A 172 14.28 -2.76 7.93
N VAL A 173 13.10 -2.32 7.46
CA VAL A 173 12.00 -1.91 8.33
C VAL A 173 11.55 -3.07 9.22
N ILE A 174 11.32 -4.26 8.66
CA ILE A 174 10.96 -5.46 9.41
C ILE A 174 12.05 -5.82 10.43
N GLY A 175 13.32 -5.80 10.03
CA GLY A 175 14.44 -6.07 10.92
C GLY A 175 14.48 -5.09 12.10
N MET A 176 14.32 -3.79 11.84
CA MET A 176 14.23 -2.76 12.88
C MET A 176 13.00 -2.95 13.77
N SER A 177 11.84 -3.28 13.20
CA SER A 177 10.61 -3.57 13.94
C SER A 177 10.74 -4.81 14.82
N ILE A 178 11.48 -5.84 14.42
CA ILE A 178 11.72 -7.01 15.27
C ILE A 178 12.69 -6.65 16.40
N ILE A 179 13.82 -6.01 16.07
CA ILE A 179 14.86 -5.66 17.06
C ILE A 179 14.32 -4.73 18.14
N VAL A 180 13.51 -3.73 17.77
CA VAL A 180 12.96 -2.74 18.71
C VAL A 180 11.60 -3.17 19.23
N GLY A 181 10.74 -3.68 18.36
CA GLY A 181 9.35 -3.96 18.69
C GLY A 181 9.16 -5.22 19.53
N LEU A 182 9.94 -6.29 19.29
CA LEU A 182 9.79 -7.53 20.05
C LEU A 182 10.13 -7.34 21.55
N PRO A 183 11.24 -6.68 21.94
CA PRO A 183 11.49 -6.38 23.35
C PRO A 183 10.41 -5.51 23.98
N LEU A 184 9.93 -4.48 23.26
CA LEU A 184 8.86 -3.60 23.75
C LEU A 184 7.54 -4.35 23.93
N LEU A 185 7.20 -5.28 23.02
CA LEU A 185 6.03 -6.13 23.13
C LEU A 185 6.14 -7.08 24.33
N ALA A 186 7.32 -7.67 24.57
CA ALA A 186 7.55 -8.53 25.72
C ALA A 186 7.39 -7.75 27.05
N ILE A 187 7.95 -6.54 27.13
CA ILE A 187 7.77 -5.66 28.30
C ILE A 187 6.30 -5.28 28.47
N SER A 188 5.63 -4.92 27.38
CA SER A 188 4.20 -4.59 27.37
C SER A 188 3.35 -5.76 27.91
N ALA A 189 3.60 -6.99 27.42
CA ALA A 189 2.89 -8.18 27.86
C ALA A 189 3.11 -8.46 29.35
N LEU A 190 4.35 -8.30 29.83
CA LEU A 190 4.67 -8.43 31.25
C LEU A 190 3.87 -7.44 32.10
N ILE A 191 3.81 -6.17 31.70
CA ILE A 191 3.05 -5.13 32.42
C ILE A 191 1.56 -5.49 32.47
N VAL A 192 0.99 -5.99 31.37
CA VAL A 192 -0.43 -6.38 31.32
C VAL A 192 -0.74 -7.56 32.25
N ILE A 193 0.18 -8.53 32.38
CA ILE A 193 0.02 -9.66 33.30
C ILE A 193 -0.09 -9.18 34.76
N PHE A 194 0.74 -8.21 35.16
CA PHE A 194 0.73 -7.69 36.52
C PHE A 194 -0.34 -6.62 36.78
N VAL A 195 -0.68 -5.83 35.76
CA VAL A 195 -1.63 -4.72 35.85
C VAL A 195 -2.59 -4.77 34.65
N PRO A 196 -3.61 -5.64 34.66
CA PRO A 196 -4.48 -5.86 33.50
C PRO A 196 -5.22 -4.60 32.99
N ALA A 197 -5.49 -3.64 33.88
CA ALA A 197 -6.12 -2.36 33.53
C ALA A 197 -5.29 -1.53 32.52
N THR A 198 -3.99 -1.82 32.35
CA THR A 198 -3.10 -1.13 31.40
C THR A 198 -3.18 -1.69 29.97
N ALA A 199 -3.90 -2.78 29.74
CA ALA A 199 -3.98 -3.42 28.43
C ALA A 199 -4.47 -2.47 27.33
N LEU A 200 -5.56 -1.74 27.57
CA LEU A 200 -6.12 -0.79 26.61
C LEU A 200 -5.18 0.38 26.28
N PRO A 201 -4.63 1.14 27.26
CA PRO A 201 -3.71 2.24 26.94
C PRO A 201 -2.42 1.75 26.27
N ILE A 202 -1.90 0.57 26.61
CA ILE A 202 -0.75 -0.04 25.93
C ILE A 202 -1.10 -0.36 24.47
N ALA A 203 -2.25 -0.98 24.21
CA ALA A 203 -2.71 -1.29 22.86
C ALA A 203 -2.91 -0.02 22.03
N LEU A 204 -3.49 1.04 22.60
CA LEU A 204 -3.61 2.35 21.95
C LEU A 204 -2.24 2.97 21.67
N GLY A 205 -1.29 2.87 22.59
CA GLY A 205 0.09 3.32 22.40
C GLY A 205 0.76 2.63 21.19
N TRP A 206 0.60 1.30 21.08
CA TRP A 206 1.06 0.54 19.92
C TRP A 206 0.38 0.97 18.61
N TYR A 207 -0.94 1.18 18.63
CA TYR A 207 -1.67 1.66 17.46
C TYR A 207 -1.16 3.03 16.99
N ILE A 208 -0.97 3.97 17.91
CA ILE A 208 -0.42 5.31 17.62
C ILE A 208 1.02 5.19 17.08
N ALA A 209 1.86 4.36 17.69
CA ALA A 209 3.24 4.16 17.24
C ALA A 209 3.29 3.57 15.81
N CYS A 210 2.49 2.54 15.53
CA CYS A 210 2.39 1.93 14.20
C CYS A 210 1.83 2.91 13.16
N PHE A 211 0.82 3.71 13.53
CA PHE A 211 0.28 4.77 12.67
C PHE A 211 1.37 5.77 12.26
N TRP A 212 2.15 6.27 13.22
CA TRP A 212 3.24 7.20 12.91
C TRP A 212 4.36 6.54 12.12
N ALA A 213 4.74 5.31 12.45
CA ALA A 213 5.72 4.56 11.67
C ALA A 213 5.28 4.43 10.21
N TYR A 214 4.01 4.08 9.96
CA TYR A 214 3.42 4.03 8.63
C TYR A 214 3.49 5.37 7.90
N VAL A 215 3.09 6.48 8.55
CA VAL A 215 3.17 7.82 7.96
C VAL A 215 4.61 8.19 7.59
N TYR A 216 5.60 7.86 8.44
CA TYR A 216 7.00 8.19 8.17
C TYR A 216 7.62 7.40 7.01
N ILE A 217 7.19 6.16 6.78
CA ILE A 217 7.69 5.30 5.70
C ILE A 217 6.84 5.37 4.43
N SER A 218 5.68 6.02 4.46
CA SER A 218 4.70 5.97 3.37
C SER A 218 5.27 6.49 2.05
N PHE A 219 6.17 7.48 2.08
CA PHE A 219 6.79 8.10 0.90
C PHE A 219 8.08 7.40 0.45
N THR A 220 8.43 6.24 1.03
CA THR A 220 9.64 5.51 0.67
C THR A 220 9.65 5.05 -0.80
N PRO A 221 8.55 4.49 -1.37
CA PRO A 221 8.52 4.16 -2.78
C PRO A 221 8.78 5.38 -3.68
N GLU A 222 8.15 6.51 -3.38
CA GLU A 222 8.33 7.76 -4.11
C GLU A 222 9.77 8.25 -4.04
N ALA A 223 10.43 8.12 -2.88
CA ALA A 223 11.84 8.44 -2.69
C ALA A 223 12.77 7.58 -3.55
N ILE A 224 12.52 6.27 -3.62
CA ILE A 224 13.29 5.35 -4.46
C ILE A 224 13.13 5.74 -5.93
N LEU A 225 11.90 6.02 -6.38
CA LEU A 225 11.60 6.31 -7.78
C LEU A 225 12.10 7.67 -8.26
N ILE A 226 11.93 8.72 -7.45
CA ILE A 226 12.20 10.12 -7.85
C ILE A 226 13.65 10.52 -7.57
N SER A 227 14.17 10.18 -6.38
CA SER A 227 15.54 10.51 -5.97
C SER A 227 16.56 9.44 -6.38
N ARG A 228 16.11 8.27 -6.89
CA ARG A 228 16.97 7.13 -7.23
C ARG A 228 17.88 6.72 -6.06
N ALA A 229 17.38 6.90 -4.83
CA ALA A 229 18.12 6.66 -3.61
C ALA A 229 18.11 5.16 -3.26
N GLY A 230 19.23 4.68 -2.69
CA GLY A 230 19.28 3.35 -2.06
C GLY A 230 18.33 3.25 -0.86
N PRO A 231 18.09 2.05 -0.31
CA PRO A 231 16.98 1.78 0.61
C PRO A 231 17.03 2.60 1.90
N LEU A 232 18.19 2.69 2.56
CA LEU A 232 18.38 3.47 3.78
C LEU A 232 18.23 4.98 3.54
N ARG A 233 18.79 5.46 2.43
CA ARG A 233 18.68 6.88 2.04
C ARG A 233 17.22 7.22 1.72
N ALA A 234 16.51 6.34 1.03
CA ALA A 234 15.09 6.53 0.72
C ALA A 234 14.21 6.62 1.97
N LEU A 235 14.42 5.75 2.97
CA LEU A 235 13.76 5.84 4.27
C LEU A 235 14.06 7.20 4.95
N GLY A 236 15.34 7.61 4.95
CA GLY A 236 15.75 8.90 5.49
C GLY A 236 15.12 10.10 4.79
N HIS A 237 14.96 10.04 3.46
CA HIS A 237 14.28 11.08 2.69
C HIS A 237 12.78 11.11 2.97
N SER A 238 12.10 9.95 3.03
CA SER A 238 10.69 9.84 3.42
C SER A 238 10.45 10.49 4.78
N ILE A 239 11.26 10.12 5.79
CA ILE A 239 11.19 10.70 7.13
C ILE A 239 11.40 12.21 7.08
N ARG A 240 12.39 12.71 6.33
CA ARG A 240 12.70 14.15 6.25
C ARG A 240 11.55 14.94 5.64
N VAL A 241 10.96 14.45 4.55
CA VAL A 241 9.83 15.09 3.87
C VAL A 241 8.63 15.19 4.82
N VAL A 242 8.29 14.09 5.50
CA VAL A 242 7.18 14.06 6.47
C VAL A 242 7.46 14.98 7.66
N ARG A 243 8.67 14.98 8.22
CA ARG A 243 9.01 15.85 9.37
C ARG A 243 8.89 17.33 9.05
N HIS A 244 9.32 17.76 7.86
CA HIS A 244 9.27 19.18 7.48
C HIS A 244 7.86 19.61 7.04
N ASN A 245 7.05 18.68 6.50
CA ASN A 245 5.74 18.98 5.92
C ASN A 245 4.66 18.08 6.53
N MET A 246 4.65 17.96 7.86
CA MET A 246 3.84 16.95 8.56
C MET A 246 2.35 17.08 8.27
N LEU A 247 1.81 18.29 8.36
CA LEU A 247 0.38 18.54 8.14
C LEU A 247 -0.03 18.23 6.70
N SER A 248 0.74 18.68 5.71
CA SER A 248 0.46 18.44 4.29
C SER A 248 0.63 16.97 3.90
N SER A 249 1.61 16.29 4.49
CA SER A 249 1.84 14.85 4.26
C SER A 249 0.69 14.03 4.84
N VAL A 250 0.32 14.30 6.10
CA VAL A 250 -0.79 13.62 6.77
C VAL A 250 -2.11 13.91 6.08
N SER A 251 -2.39 15.16 5.69
CA SER A 251 -3.65 15.51 5.01
C SER A 251 -3.77 14.82 3.65
N LEU A 252 -2.69 14.76 2.87
CA LEU A 252 -2.66 14.01 1.62
C LEU A 252 -2.92 12.53 1.85
N LEU A 253 -2.25 11.90 2.81
CA LEU A 253 -2.45 10.47 3.12
C LEU A 253 -3.86 10.19 3.63
N VAL A 254 -4.40 11.04 4.52
CA VAL A 254 -5.75 10.88 5.07
C VAL A 254 -6.80 11.04 3.98
N ILE A 255 -6.72 12.09 3.16
CA ILE A 255 -7.68 12.30 2.06
C ILE A 255 -7.55 11.20 1.02
N SER A 256 -6.32 10.77 0.70
CA SER A 256 -6.07 9.62 -0.16
C SER A 256 -6.78 8.37 0.37
N PHE A 257 -6.58 8.07 1.66
CA PHE A 257 -7.19 6.92 2.32
C PHE A 257 -8.71 7.01 2.33
N LEU A 258 -9.27 8.19 2.63
CA LEU A 258 -10.72 8.43 2.69
C LEU A 258 -11.37 8.26 1.31
N ILE A 259 -10.75 8.80 0.25
CA ILE A 259 -11.22 8.65 -1.12
C ILE A 259 -11.18 7.17 -1.53
N LEU A 260 -10.05 6.49 -1.34
CA LEU A 260 -9.89 5.10 -1.78
C LEU A 260 -10.84 4.14 -1.05
N ASN A 261 -11.01 4.29 0.27
CA ASN A 261 -11.88 3.41 1.04
C ASN A 261 -13.36 3.79 0.90
N GLY A 262 -13.69 5.08 0.88
CA GLY A 262 -15.07 5.54 0.68
C GLY A 262 -15.59 5.13 -0.69
N LEU A 263 -14.76 5.26 -1.73
CA LEU A 263 -15.16 4.91 -3.08
C LEU A 263 -15.21 3.39 -3.31
N ARG A 264 -14.45 2.59 -2.55
CA ARG A 264 -14.57 1.13 -2.56
C ARG A 264 -16.02 0.70 -2.25
N LEU A 265 -16.67 1.33 -1.28
CA LEU A 265 -18.07 1.05 -0.93
C LEU A 265 -19.04 1.45 -2.05
N ILE A 266 -18.77 2.55 -2.73
CA ILE A 266 -19.58 3.01 -3.87
C ILE A 266 -19.42 2.04 -5.05
N TRP A 267 -18.19 1.66 -5.38
CA TRP A 267 -17.90 0.73 -6.47
C TRP A 267 -18.50 -0.65 -6.25
N ALA A 268 -18.59 -1.12 -5.01
CA ALA A 268 -19.27 -2.35 -4.68
C ALA A 268 -20.76 -2.35 -5.09
N GLN A 269 -21.45 -1.21 -4.94
CA GLN A 269 -22.85 -1.06 -5.35
C GLN A 269 -23.01 -0.94 -6.86
N VAL A 270 -21.99 -0.43 -7.55
CA VAL A 270 -21.97 -0.34 -9.03
C VAL A 270 -21.65 -1.70 -9.65
N ALA A 271 -20.82 -2.51 -9.00
CA ALA A 271 -20.33 -3.80 -9.50
C ALA A 271 -21.35 -4.96 -9.38
N VAL A 272 -22.63 -4.68 -9.64
CA VAL A 272 -23.73 -5.66 -9.57
C VAL A 272 -24.01 -6.36 -10.90
N ASN A 273 -23.60 -5.76 -12.01
CA ASN A 273 -23.73 -6.33 -13.36
C ASN A 273 -22.39 -6.24 -14.11
N PRO A 274 -22.18 -7.00 -15.20
CA PRO A 274 -20.89 -7.02 -15.91
C PRO A 274 -20.41 -5.64 -16.39
N LEU A 275 -21.33 -4.79 -16.86
CA LEU A 275 -21.00 -3.41 -17.27
C LEU A 275 -20.60 -2.54 -16.09
N GLY A 276 -21.27 -2.69 -14.95
CA GLY A 276 -20.97 -2.00 -13.70
C GLY A 276 -19.64 -2.45 -13.10
N ILE A 277 -19.29 -3.74 -13.21
CA ILE A 277 -17.95 -4.24 -12.86
C ILE A 277 -16.89 -3.57 -13.72
N ALA A 278 -17.09 -3.48 -15.05
CA ALA A 278 -16.16 -2.81 -15.94
C ALA A 278 -16.02 -1.31 -15.60
N ALA A 279 -17.13 -0.62 -15.36
CA ALA A 279 -17.13 0.79 -14.94
C ALA A 279 -16.41 0.98 -13.58
N ALA A 280 -16.65 0.08 -12.62
CA ALA A 280 -16.02 0.11 -11.31
C ALA A 280 -14.52 -0.14 -11.37
N ILE A 281 -14.08 -1.09 -12.21
CA ILE A 281 -12.66 -1.37 -12.45
C ILE A 281 -11.98 -0.15 -13.08
N LEU A 282 -12.57 0.43 -14.14
CA LEU A 282 -11.99 1.60 -14.82
C LEU A 282 -11.95 2.83 -13.89
N GLY A 283 -13.04 3.12 -13.19
CA GLY A 283 -13.14 4.25 -12.28
C GLY A 283 -12.20 4.16 -11.08
N SER A 284 -12.13 2.98 -10.44
CA SER A 284 -11.19 2.74 -9.33
C SER A 284 -9.73 2.82 -9.78
N ALA A 285 -9.40 2.25 -10.95
CA ALA A 285 -8.07 2.33 -11.53
C ALA A 285 -7.67 3.78 -11.82
N TYR A 286 -8.57 4.58 -12.41
CA TYR A 286 -8.33 6.00 -12.70
C TYR A 286 -8.07 6.80 -11.41
N ILE A 287 -8.95 6.67 -10.43
CA ILE A 287 -8.88 7.45 -9.19
C ILE A 287 -7.67 7.08 -8.35
N GLY A 288 -7.41 5.78 -8.20
CA GLY A 288 -6.23 5.34 -7.47
C GLY A 288 -4.93 5.68 -8.18
N SER A 289 -4.90 5.67 -9.51
CA SER A 289 -3.69 6.03 -10.26
C SER A 289 -3.41 7.53 -10.20
N GLY A 290 -4.45 8.37 -10.29
CA GLY A 290 -4.31 9.82 -10.18
C GLY A 290 -3.79 10.22 -8.80
N LEU A 291 -4.27 9.55 -7.76
CA LEU A 291 -3.82 9.76 -6.39
C LEU A 291 -2.40 9.24 -6.13
N SER A 292 -2.03 8.12 -6.74
CA SER A 292 -0.64 7.62 -6.73
C SER A 292 0.31 8.61 -7.44
N ALA A 293 -0.14 9.22 -8.54
CA ALA A 293 0.61 10.25 -9.25
C ALA A 293 0.72 11.53 -8.42
N ALA A 294 -0.34 11.90 -7.70
CA ALA A 294 -0.33 13.04 -6.79
C ALA A 294 0.69 12.87 -5.66
N ARG A 295 0.84 11.65 -5.12
CA ARG A 295 1.89 11.34 -4.13
C ARG A 295 3.30 11.50 -4.71
N LEU A 296 3.53 11.06 -5.95
CA LEU A 296 4.79 11.26 -6.65
C LEU A 296 5.08 12.76 -6.88
N GLU A 297 4.08 13.53 -7.31
CA GLU A 297 4.21 14.97 -7.49
C GLU A 297 4.50 15.70 -6.17
N PHE A 298 3.77 15.35 -5.11
CA PHE A 298 4.00 15.86 -3.76
C PHE A 298 5.44 15.64 -3.32
N TYR A 299 5.94 14.41 -3.44
CA TYR A 299 7.31 14.10 -3.05
C TYR A 299 8.33 14.88 -3.91
N ARG A 300 8.12 14.93 -5.22
CA ARG A 300 9.01 15.65 -6.14
C ARG A 300 9.17 17.11 -5.73
N ASP A 301 8.05 17.81 -5.54
CA ASP A 301 8.00 19.23 -5.25
C ASP A 301 8.61 19.59 -3.87
N HIS A 302 8.48 18.70 -2.88
CA HIS A 302 9.07 18.94 -1.56
C HIS A 302 10.58 18.61 -1.53
N VAL A 303 11.04 17.63 -2.32
CA VAL A 303 12.47 17.31 -2.39
C VAL A 303 13.26 18.34 -3.18
N THR A 304 12.73 18.88 -4.28
CA THR A 304 13.38 19.98 -5.01
C THR A 304 13.61 21.19 -4.10
N ARG A 305 12.64 21.50 -3.23
CA ARG A 305 12.74 22.61 -2.26
C ARG A 305 13.70 22.36 -1.10
N LEU A 306 13.98 21.10 -0.75
CA LEU A 306 14.97 20.76 0.28
C LEU A 306 16.42 20.82 -0.23
N HIS A 307 16.61 20.87 -1.55
CA HIS A 307 17.91 20.94 -2.22
C HIS A 307 18.19 22.30 -2.89
N ALA A 308 17.20 23.19 -2.92
CA ALA A 308 17.34 24.59 -3.33
C ALA A 308 17.73 25.46 -2.12
#